data_AF-I0PYJ6-F1
#
_entry.id   AF-I0PYJ6-F1
#
_cell.length_a   1.000
_cell.length_b   1.000
_cell.length_c   1.000
_cell.angle_alpha   90.00
_cell.angle_beta   90.00
_cell.angle_gamma   90.00
#
_symmetry.space_group_name_H-M   'P 1'
#
loop_
_entity.id
_entity.type
_entity.pdbx_description
1 polymer ?
#
loop_
_entity_poly.entity_id
_entity_poly.type
_entity_poly.pdbx_seq_one_letter_code
_entity_poly.pdbx_strand_id
1 'polypeptide(L)'
;MLAAARGLCGHEAGIACILGTGSNSCFYNGEEIVNNISPLGFILGDEGSGAVLGKLLVGDILKNQLPPAIKEAFLKQFDLTAPEIIDRVYRQPFPNRFLASLSPFIAQHLEEPGIRQLVLGSFIAFFRRNVMQYDYTQYPAHFIGSVAHCYKEILQEAAQETGIRIGKILQSPMEGLILYHTASSQSL
;
A
#
# COMPACT_ATOMS: atom_id res chain seq x y z
N MET A 1 -4.16 9.93 8.84
CA MET A 1 -3.95 10.59 7.53
C MET A 1 -3.20 11.92 7.64
N LEU A 2 -3.66 12.89 8.45
CA LEU A 2 -3.02 14.22 8.54
C LEU A 2 -1.52 14.20 8.88
N ALA A 3 -1.10 13.33 9.80
CA ALA A 3 0.33 13.15 10.12
C ALA A 3 1.17 12.70 8.91
N ALA A 4 0.62 11.84 8.06
CA ALA A 4 1.28 11.42 6.81
C ALA A 4 1.35 12.59 5.82
N ALA A 5 0.26 13.34 5.67
CA ALA A 5 0.22 14.50 4.79
C ALA A 5 1.28 15.55 5.19
N ARG A 6 1.36 15.91 6.47
CA ARG A 6 2.39 16.83 7.00
C ARG A 6 3.81 16.28 6.82
N GLY A 7 4.03 15.01 7.13
CA GLY A 7 5.35 14.40 6.98
C GLY A 7 5.83 14.31 5.53
N LEU A 8 4.92 14.16 4.56
CA LEU A 8 5.27 14.05 3.15
C LEU A 8 5.34 15.41 2.45
N CYS A 9 4.30 16.22 2.62
CA CYS A 9 4.08 17.46 1.87
C CYS A 9 4.61 18.69 2.60
N GLY A 10 4.91 18.59 3.90
CA GLY A 10 5.32 19.76 4.67
C GLY A 10 4.20 20.80 4.69
N HIS A 11 4.53 22.01 4.25
CA HIS A 11 3.57 23.13 4.09
C HIS A 11 3.12 23.34 2.63
N GLU A 12 3.44 22.41 1.74
CA GLU A 12 3.06 22.49 0.33
C GLU A 12 1.82 21.64 0.04
N ALA A 13 1.06 22.04 -0.98
CA ALA A 13 -0.07 21.25 -1.46
C ALA A 13 0.41 19.99 -2.21
N GLY A 14 -0.30 18.88 -2.04
CA GLY A 14 0.08 17.62 -2.64
C GLY A 14 -0.87 16.48 -2.34
N ILE A 15 -0.71 15.38 -3.07
CA ILE A 15 -1.45 14.15 -2.81
C ILE A 15 -0.62 13.29 -1.85
N ALA A 16 -1.17 12.98 -0.69
CA ALA A 16 -0.54 12.09 0.28
C ALA A 16 -1.24 10.73 0.27
N CYS A 17 -0.45 9.66 0.24
CA CYS A 17 -0.92 8.28 0.18
C CYS A 17 -0.27 7.44 1.29
N ILE A 18 -1.05 6.53 1.86
CA ILE A 18 -0.56 5.52 2.80
C ILE A 18 -0.72 4.15 2.13
N LEU A 19 0.34 3.35 2.10
CA LEU A 19 0.30 1.92 1.75
C LEU A 19 1.00 1.12 2.85
N GLY A 20 0.19 0.52 3.72
CA GLY A 20 0.61 -0.34 4.83
C GLY A 20 -0.31 -1.55 4.92
N THR A 21 -0.79 -1.90 6.12
CA THR A 21 -1.82 -2.95 6.27
C THR A 21 -3.08 -2.64 5.45
N GLY A 22 -3.53 -1.38 5.48
CA GLY A 22 -4.56 -0.84 4.58
C GLY A 22 -3.96 0.19 3.63
N SER A 23 -4.79 0.79 2.77
CA SER A 23 -4.38 1.93 1.95
C SER A 23 -5.25 3.15 2.19
N ASN A 24 -4.75 4.33 1.86
CA ASN A 24 -5.52 5.57 1.96
C ASN A 24 -4.90 6.65 1.07
N SER A 25 -5.70 7.63 0.66
CA SER A 25 -5.24 8.77 -0.13
C SER A 25 -5.99 10.05 0.25
N CYS A 26 -5.30 11.19 0.23
CA CYS A 26 -5.92 12.48 0.46
C CYS A 26 -5.22 13.57 -0.34
N PHE A 27 -5.95 14.65 -0.64
CA PHE A 27 -5.36 15.90 -1.10
C PHE A 27 -5.18 16.85 0.08
N TYR A 28 -3.94 17.29 0.26
CA TYR A 28 -3.51 18.22 1.29
C TYR A 28 -3.23 19.57 0.64
N ASN A 29 -3.72 20.67 1.21
CA ASN A 29 -3.55 22.02 0.64
C ASN A 29 -2.33 22.79 1.18
N GLY A 30 -1.50 22.15 2.02
CA GLY A 30 -0.39 22.78 2.74
C GLY A 30 -0.69 23.08 4.21
N GLU A 31 -1.96 23.00 4.62
CA GLU A 31 -2.39 23.23 6.00
C GLU A 31 -3.24 22.07 6.53
N GLU A 32 -4.26 21.68 5.76
CA GLU A 32 -5.24 20.65 6.11
C GLU A 32 -5.59 19.73 4.94
N ILE A 33 -6.34 18.66 5.25
CA ILE A 33 -6.86 17.74 4.25
C ILE A 33 -8.20 18.28 3.75
N VAL A 34 -8.25 18.68 2.48
CA VAL A 34 -9.47 19.24 1.86
C VAL A 34 -10.26 18.19 1.08
N ASN A 35 -9.66 17.05 0.75
CA ASN A 35 -10.36 15.93 0.12
C ASN A 35 -9.72 14.59 0.53
N ASN A 36 -10.54 13.57 0.80
CA ASN A 36 -10.12 12.21 1.15
C ASN A 36 -11.05 11.19 0.47
N ILE A 37 -10.47 10.29 -0.32
CA ILE A 37 -11.22 9.16 -0.88
C ILE A 37 -11.21 8.07 0.17
N SER A 38 -12.41 7.71 0.64
CA SER A 38 -12.58 6.63 1.61
C SER A 38 -12.03 5.32 1.04
N PRO A 39 -11.13 4.60 1.74
CA PRO A 39 -10.48 3.42 1.20
C PRO A 39 -11.35 2.15 1.26
N LEU A 40 -12.51 2.20 1.92
CA LEU A 40 -13.51 1.12 2.01
C LEU A 40 -13.05 -0.20 2.69
N GLY A 41 -11.78 -0.31 3.08
CA GLY A 41 -11.22 -1.45 3.79
C GLY A 41 -10.96 -2.67 2.90
N PHE A 42 -10.15 -3.63 3.40
CA PHE A 42 -9.58 -4.77 2.66
C PHE A 42 -10.55 -5.67 1.86
N ILE A 43 -11.84 -5.62 2.17
CA ILE A 43 -12.88 -6.37 1.45
C ILE A 43 -13.33 -5.60 0.20
N LEU A 44 -13.65 -4.31 0.35
CA LEU A 44 -14.32 -3.50 -0.69
C LEU A 44 -13.38 -2.58 -1.47
N GLY A 45 -12.23 -2.24 -0.89
CA GLY A 45 -11.22 -1.37 -1.49
C GLY A 45 -9.84 -1.73 -0.97
N ASP A 46 -9.15 -0.78 -0.32
CA ASP A 46 -7.80 -0.93 0.22
C ASP A 46 -6.80 -1.43 -0.86
N GLU A 47 -7.02 -1.07 -2.14
CA GLU A 47 -6.15 -1.51 -3.23
C GLU A 47 -4.69 -1.12 -2.95
N GLY A 48 -3.74 -1.96 -3.34
CA GLY A 48 -2.31 -1.76 -3.06
C GLY A 48 -1.89 -1.97 -1.60
N SER A 49 -2.82 -2.27 -0.67
CA SER A 49 -2.47 -2.55 0.72
C SER A 49 -1.92 -3.96 0.93
N GLY A 50 -1.20 -4.15 2.02
CA GLY A 50 -0.71 -5.46 2.44
C GLY A 50 -1.83 -6.47 2.67
N ALA A 51 -2.97 -6.03 3.23
CA ALA A 51 -4.13 -6.91 3.42
C ALA A 51 -4.71 -7.40 2.08
N VAL A 52 -4.82 -6.51 1.09
CA VAL A 52 -5.30 -6.89 -0.25
C VAL A 52 -4.27 -7.73 -1.00
N LEU A 53 -2.99 -7.40 -0.91
CA LEU A 53 -1.92 -8.21 -1.50
C LEU A 53 -1.92 -9.63 -0.92
N GLY A 54 -2.03 -9.77 0.40
CA GLY A 54 -2.16 -11.08 1.05
C GLY A 54 -3.44 -11.81 0.65
N LYS A 55 -4.57 -11.10 0.53
CA LYS A 55 -5.85 -11.66 0.04
C LYS A 55 -5.72 -12.23 -1.38
N LEU A 56 -5.10 -11.47 -2.29
CA LEU A 56 -4.90 -11.91 -3.67
C LEU A 56 -3.96 -13.10 -3.71
N LEU A 57 -2.81 -13.03 -3.01
CA LEU A 57 -1.82 -14.10 -2.96
C LEU A 57 -2.45 -15.41 -2.49
N VAL A 58 -3.13 -15.38 -1.35
CA VAL A 58 -3.72 -16.59 -0.78
C VAL A 58 -4.85 -17.14 -1.64
N GLY A 59 -5.62 -16.25 -2.30
CA GLY A 59 -6.63 -16.65 -3.28
C GLY A 59 -6.04 -17.46 -4.43
N ASP A 60 -4.94 -16.98 -5.01
CA ASP A 60 -4.27 -17.61 -6.14
C ASP A 60 -3.55 -18.91 -5.74
N ILE A 61 -2.87 -18.92 -4.59
CA ILE A 61 -2.23 -20.11 -4.03
C ILE A 61 -3.24 -21.23 -3.79
N LEU A 62 -4.35 -20.93 -3.10
CA LEU A 62 -5.34 -21.94 -2.77
C LEU A 62 -6.13 -22.43 -4.00
N LYS A 63 -6.22 -21.62 -5.05
CA LYS A 63 -6.83 -21.96 -6.34
C LYS A 63 -5.84 -22.52 -7.37
N ASN A 64 -4.60 -22.82 -6.99
CA ASN A 64 -3.56 -23.38 -7.87
C ASN A 64 -3.29 -22.51 -9.13
N GLN A 65 -3.34 -21.18 -8.99
CA GLN A 65 -3.02 -20.24 -10.06
C GLN A 65 -1.51 -19.89 -10.12
N LEU A 66 -0.74 -20.37 -9.14
CA LEU A 66 0.72 -20.25 -9.07
C LEU A 66 1.38 -21.64 -9.16
N PRO A 67 2.68 -21.73 -9.49
CA PRO A 67 3.39 -22.99 -9.56
C PRO A 67 3.25 -23.82 -8.27
N PRO A 68 3.13 -25.16 -8.35
CA PRO A 68 3.00 -26.01 -7.17
C PRO A 68 4.10 -25.81 -6.12
N ALA A 69 5.34 -25.59 -6.57
CA ALA A 69 6.48 -25.32 -5.69
C ALA A 69 6.29 -24.06 -4.83
N ILE A 70 5.68 -23.00 -5.38
CA ILE A 70 5.37 -21.76 -4.64
C ILE A 70 4.30 -22.02 -3.57
N LYS A 71 3.26 -22.80 -3.90
CA LYS A 71 2.24 -23.19 -2.93
C LYS A 71 2.83 -24.00 -1.79
N GLU A 72 3.66 -24.99 -2.09
CA GLU A 72 4.33 -25.82 -1.08
C GLU A 72 5.26 -24.98 -0.20
N ALA A 73 6.05 -24.09 -0.80
CA ALA A 73 6.92 -23.17 -0.07
C ALA A 73 6.11 -22.25 0.86
N PHE A 74 5.00 -21.69 0.38
CA PHE A 74 4.12 -20.82 1.16
C PHE A 74 3.53 -21.53 2.39
N LEU A 75 2.89 -22.69 2.18
CA LEU A 75 2.24 -23.43 3.27
C LEU A 75 3.27 -23.87 4.31
N LYS A 76 4.46 -24.29 3.86
CA LYS A 76 5.56 -24.68 4.74
C LYS A 76 6.13 -23.49 5.52
N GLN A 77 6.33 -22.34 4.88
CA GLN A 77 6.93 -21.17 5.50
C GLN A 77 6.08 -20.61 6.63
N PHE A 78 4.75 -20.58 6.44
CA PHE A 78 3.83 -20.05 7.45
C PHE A 78 3.29 -21.11 8.40
N ASP A 79 3.61 -22.39 8.17
CA ASP A 79 3.04 -23.54 8.89
C ASP A 79 1.51 -23.46 8.93
N LEU A 80 0.91 -23.36 7.74
CA LEU A 80 -0.53 -23.18 7.57
C LEU A 80 -1.12 -24.25 6.67
N THR A 81 -2.35 -24.64 6.99
CA THR A 81 -3.22 -25.44 6.12
C THR A 81 -4.34 -24.57 5.53
N ALA A 82 -4.94 -25.03 4.42
CA ALA A 82 -6.05 -24.31 3.80
C ALA A 82 -7.26 -24.08 4.75
N PRO A 83 -7.68 -25.05 5.59
CA PRO A 83 -8.73 -24.84 6.58
C PRO A 83 -8.39 -23.76 7.62
N GLU A 84 -7.15 -23.70 8.10
CA GLU A 84 -6.71 -22.69 9.07
C GLU A 84 -6.69 -21.29 8.47
N ILE A 85 -6.27 -21.16 7.21
CA ILE A 85 -6.34 -19.89 6.48
C ILE A 85 -7.79 -19.40 6.42
N ILE A 86 -8.74 -20.27 6.06
CA ILE A 86 -10.15 -19.94 5.97
C ILE A 86 -10.69 -19.53 7.36
N ASP A 87 -10.35 -20.26 8.41
CA ASP A 87 -10.76 -19.91 9.79
C ASP A 87 -10.22 -18.53 10.20
N ARG A 88 -8.93 -18.26 9.95
CA ARG A 88 -8.32 -16.97 10.27
C ARG A 88 -8.91 -15.79 9.52
N VAL A 89 -9.40 -16.01 8.29
CA VAL A 89 -10.02 -14.95 7.48
C VAL A 89 -11.47 -14.68 7.88
N TYR A 90 -12.26 -15.73 8.15
CA TYR A 90 -13.71 -15.59 8.30
C TYR A 90 -14.22 -15.67 9.74
N ARG A 91 -13.42 -16.20 10.68
CA ARG A 91 -13.88 -16.50 12.04
C ARG A 91 -13.04 -15.88 13.14
N GLN A 92 -11.78 -15.54 12.85
CA GLN A 92 -10.86 -14.93 13.82
C GLN A 92 -10.86 -13.39 13.74
N PRO A 93 -10.49 -12.70 14.83
CA PRO A 93 -10.36 -11.25 14.83
C PRO A 93 -9.20 -10.75 13.96
N PHE A 94 -9.33 -9.52 13.46
CA PHE A 94 -8.31 -8.81 12.65
C PHE A 94 -7.83 -9.55 11.38
N PRO A 95 -8.74 -10.04 10.51
CA PRO A 95 -8.37 -10.78 9.30
C PRO A 95 -7.50 -9.95 8.34
N ASN A 96 -7.68 -8.63 8.31
CA ASN A 96 -6.83 -7.71 7.56
C ASN A 96 -5.36 -7.75 7.99
N ARG A 97 -5.08 -7.84 9.30
CA ARG A 97 -3.71 -7.95 9.82
C ARG A 97 -3.11 -9.31 9.51
N PHE A 98 -3.90 -10.38 9.64
CA PHE A 98 -3.48 -11.72 9.24
C PHE A 98 -3.09 -11.74 7.76
N LEU A 99 -3.96 -11.30 6.86
CA LEU A 99 -3.64 -11.27 5.43
C LEU A 99 -2.42 -10.40 5.13
N ALA A 100 -2.29 -9.23 5.75
CA ALA A 100 -1.12 -8.38 5.58
C ALA A 100 0.19 -9.03 6.06
N SER A 101 0.14 -9.89 7.09
CA SER A 101 1.31 -10.64 7.58
C SER A 101 1.86 -11.66 6.58
N LEU A 102 1.09 -12.01 5.55
CA LEU A 102 1.50 -12.91 4.47
C LEU A 102 2.24 -12.17 3.34
N SER A 103 2.14 -10.83 3.29
CA SER A 103 2.78 -10.01 2.26
C SER A 103 4.30 -10.20 2.16
N PRO A 104 5.09 -10.42 3.23
CA PRO A 104 6.53 -10.65 3.11
C PRO A 104 6.92 -11.79 2.16
N PHE A 105 6.07 -12.80 2.00
CA PHE A 105 6.30 -13.90 1.03
C PHE A 105 6.33 -13.39 -0.41
N ILE A 106 5.52 -12.39 -0.74
CA ILE A 106 5.50 -11.75 -2.06
C ILE A 106 6.85 -11.13 -2.35
N ALA A 107 7.41 -10.36 -1.40
CA ALA A 107 8.71 -9.71 -1.56
C ALA A 107 9.86 -10.70 -1.76
N GLN A 108 9.75 -11.91 -1.20
CA GLN A 108 10.75 -12.98 -1.35
C GLN A 108 10.68 -13.70 -2.69
N HIS A 109 9.60 -13.49 -3.46
CA HIS A 109 9.30 -14.23 -4.68
C HIS A 109 8.92 -13.31 -5.85
N LEU A 110 9.48 -12.10 -5.92
CA LEU A 110 9.21 -11.14 -7.00
C LEU A 110 9.81 -11.56 -8.35
N GLU A 111 10.69 -12.56 -8.37
CA GLU A 111 11.19 -13.22 -9.58
C GLU A 111 10.12 -14.06 -10.29
N GLU A 112 9.09 -14.51 -9.56
CA GLU A 112 7.95 -15.23 -10.14
C GLU A 112 7.01 -14.24 -10.84
N PRO A 113 6.82 -14.34 -12.17
CA PRO A 113 6.05 -13.36 -12.93
C PRO A 113 4.61 -13.17 -12.42
N GLY A 114 3.97 -14.25 -11.97
CA GLY A 114 2.61 -14.18 -11.42
C GLY A 114 2.52 -13.35 -10.14
N ILE A 115 3.51 -13.48 -9.25
CA ILE A 115 3.57 -12.73 -7.98
C ILE A 115 3.89 -11.27 -8.25
N ARG A 116 4.85 -10.97 -9.13
CA ARG A 116 5.17 -9.59 -9.51
C ARG A 116 3.97 -8.89 -10.16
N GLN A 117 3.27 -9.57 -11.07
CA GLN A 117 2.09 -9.03 -11.75
C GLN A 117 0.94 -8.76 -10.78
N LEU A 118 0.79 -9.59 -9.74
CA LEU A 118 -0.19 -9.37 -8.68
C LEU A 118 0.06 -8.04 -7.94
N VAL A 119 1.31 -7.74 -7.59
CA VAL A 119 1.67 -6.47 -6.93
C VAL A 119 1.46 -5.29 -7.87
N LEU A 120 1.99 -5.37 -9.09
CA LEU A 120 1.87 -4.32 -10.11
C LEU A 120 0.40 -3.99 -10.39
N GLY A 121 -0.43 -5.02 -10.61
CA GLY A 121 -1.86 -4.87 -10.84
C GLY A 121 -2.60 -4.23 -9.65
N SER A 122 -2.20 -4.57 -8.42
CA SER A 122 -2.78 -3.97 -7.21
C SER A 122 -2.46 -2.48 -7.09
N PHE A 123 -1.22 -2.07 -7.41
CA PHE A 123 -0.84 -0.65 -7.42
C PHE A 123 -1.48 0.13 -8.57
N ILE A 124 -1.57 -0.43 -9.77
CA ILE A 124 -2.31 0.17 -10.88
C ILE A 124 -3.78 0.39 -10.48
N ALA A 125 -4.39 -0.58 -9.80
CA ALA A 125 -5.75 -0.45 -9.28
C ALA A 125 -5.85 0.67 -8.23
N PHE A 126 -4.91 0.74 -7.28
CA PHE A 126 -4.86 1.84 -6.30
C PHE A 126 -4.79 3.21 -6.99
N PHE A 127 -3.90 3.37 -7.96
CA PHE A 127 -3.74 4.61 -8.71
C PHE A 127 -5.03 5.01 -9.43
N ARG A 128 -5.60 4.11 -10.23
CA ARG A 128 -6.80 4.40 -11.03
C ARG A 128 -8.05 4.65 -10.18
N ARG A 129 -8.19 3.92 -9.07
CA ARG A 129 -9.42 3.95 -8.25
C ARG A 129 -9.35 4.92 -7.09
N ASN A 130 -8.17 5.38 -6.68
CA ASN A 130 -8.00 6.28 -5.54
C ASN A 130 -7.32 7.59 -5.98
N VAL A 131 -6.07 7.52 -6.43
CA VAL A 131 -5.24 8.71 -6.68
C VAL A 131 -5.75 9.55 -7.86
N MET A 132 -6.24 8.92 -8.93
CA MET A 132 -6.73 9.62 -10.13
C MET A 132 -8.03 10.42 -9.90
N GLN A 133 -8.63 10.35 -8.71
CA GLN A 133 -9.77 11.19 -8.34
C GLN A 133 -9.36 12.60 -7.87
N TYR A 134 -8.05 12.86 -7.76
CA TYR A 134 -7.48 14.19 -7.49
C TYR A 134 -6.88 14.80 -8.76
N ASP A 135 -6.42 16.05 -8.69
CA ASP A 135 -5.63 16.64 -9.77
C ASP A 135 -4.17 16.14 -9.75
N TYR A 136 -4.00 14.87 -10.07
CA TYR A 136 -2.69 14.20 -10.16
C TYR A 136 -1.84 14.72 -11.34
N THR A 137 -2.44 15.48 -12.26
CA THR A 137 -1.72 16.10 -13.37
C THR A 137 -0.93 17.31 -12.88
N GLN A 138 -1.49 18.08 -11.95
CA GLN A 138 -0.82 19.24 -11.36
C GLN A 138 0.03 18.88 -10.14
N TYR A 139 -0.40 17.93 -9.31
CA TYR A 139 0.25 17.61 -8.03
C TYR A 139 0.91 16.23 -8.01
N PRO A 140 2.11 16.08 -7.43
CA PRO A 140 2.73 14.78 -7.22
C PRO A 140 2.01 13.98 -6.13
N ALA A 141 2.07 12.65 -6.25
CA ALA A 141 1.64 11.70 -5.23
C ALA A 141 2.82 11.24 -4.39
N HIS A 142 2.75 11.49 -3.08
CA HIS A 142 3.73 11.08 -2.09
C HIS A 142 3.21 9.87 -1.32
N PHE A 143 4.08 8.94 -0.96
CA PHE A 143 3.72 7.68 -0.35
C PHE A 143 4.40 7.48 0.98
N ILE A 144 3.69 6.82 1.89
CA ILE A 144 4.24 6.36 3.15
C ILE A 144 3.76 4.98 3.53
N GLY A 145 4.62 4.22 4.22
CA GLY A 145 4.26 2.95 4.84
C GLY A 145 5.11 1.78 4.37
N SER A 146 4.97 0.66 5.08
CA SER A 146 5.80 -0.53 4.87
C SER A 146 5.66 -1.11 3.47
N VAL A 147 4.45 -1.14 2.90
CA VAL A 147 4.21 -1.69 1.56
C VAL A 147 4.73 -0.74 0.49
N ALA A 148 4.51 0.57 0.63
CA ALA A 148 5.08 1.56 -0.30
C ALA A 148 6.61 1.47 -0.37
N HIS A 149 7.27 1.31 0.78
CA HIS A 149 8.73 1.24 0.85
C HIS A 149 9.27 -0.11 0.37
N CYS A 150 8.62 -1.23 0.74
CA CYS A 150 9.08 -2.57 0.38
C CYS A 150 8.98 -2.86 -1.12
N TYR A 151 7.99 -2.31 -1.81
CA TYR A 151 7.75 -2.53 -3.25
C TYR A 151 7.95 -1.25 -4.05
N LYS A 152 8.92 -0.42 -3.65
CA LYS A 152 9.15 0.91 -4.21
C LYS A 152 9.31 0.89 -5.73
N GLU A 153 10.08 -0.07 -6.24
CA GLU A 153 10.39 -0.21 -7.66
C GLU A 153 9.12 -0.52 -8.46
N ILE A 154 8.29 -1.46 -7.98
CA ILE A 154 7.02 -1.84 -8.63
C ILE A 154 5.98 -0.72 -8.51
N LEU A 155 5.98 0.02 -7.40
CA LEU A 155 5.12 1.20 -7.24
C LEU A 155 5.49 2.30 -8.25
N GLN A 156 6.77 2.51 -8.50
CA GLN A 156 7.26 3.46 -9.51
C GLN A 156 6.90 3.03 -10.92
N GLU A 157 7.02 1.74 -11.24
CA GLU A 157 6.57 1.17 -12.51
C GLU A 157 5.05 1.37 -12.73
N ALA A 158 4.23 1.03 -11.73
CA ALA A 158 2.79 1.26 -11.78
C ALA A 158 2.44 2.74 -12.01
N ALA A 159 3.19 3.66 -11.40
CA ALA A 159 3.00 5.09 -11.59
C ALA A 159 3.38 5.55 -13.00
N GLN A 160 4.47 5.01 -13.56
CA GLN A 160 4.88 5.27 -14.95
C GLN A 160 3.81 4.80 -15.94
N GLU A 161 3.27 3.59 -15.76
CA GLU A 161 2.19 3.05 -16.60
C GLU A 161 0.90 3.86 -16.53
N THR A 162 0.67 4.55 -15.42
CA THR A 162 -0.56 5.31 -15.17
C THR A 162 -0.37 6.82 -15.33
N GLY A 163 0.83 7.30 -15.68
CA GLY A 163 1.12 8.72 -15.86
C GLY A 163 1.15 9.54 -14.56
N ILE A 164 1.32 8.90 -13.41
CA ILE A 164 1.35 9.58 -12.11
C ILE A 164 2.78 9.95 -11.75
N ARG A 165 2.96 11.21 -11.32
CA ARG A 165 4.25 11.69 -10.82
C ARG A 165 4.39 11.33 -9.34
N ILE A 166 5.33 10.42 -9.04
CA ILE A 166 5.69 10.12 -7.65
C ILE A 166 6.62 11.21 -7.10
N GLY A 167 6.30 11.68 -5.90
CA GLY A 167 7.17 12.54 -5.09
C GLY A 167 8.03 11.73 -4.13
N LYS A 168 7.80 11.92 -2.83
CA LYS A 168 8.53 11.22 -1.75
C LYS A 168 7.92 9.85 -1.50
N ILE A 169 8.75 8.86 -1.19
CA ILE A 169 8.33 7.56 -0.65
C ILE A 169 9.08 7.34 0.66
N LEU A 170 8.37 7.36 1.78
CA LEU A 170 8.94 7.21 3.12
C LEU A 170 8.42 5.93 3.80
N GLN A 171 9.19 5.35 4.72
CA GLN A 171 8.71 4.21 5.50
C GLN A 171 7.81 4.66 6.67
N SER A 172 8.14 5.79 7.30
CA SER A 172 7.51 6.32 8.52
C SER A 172 7.40 7.85 8.45
N PRO A 173 6.36 8.47 9.04
CA PRO A 173 6.18 9.93 8.97
C PRO A 173 7.13 10.71 9.89
N MET A 174 7.82 10.02 10.79
CA MET A 174 8.54 10.65 11.90
C MET A 174 9.58 11.67 11.44
N GLU A 175 10.43 11.31 10.48
CA GLU A 175 11.47 12.22 9.96
C GLU A 175 10.87 13.47 9.32
N GLY A 176 9.82 13.30 8.50
CA GLY A 176 9.13 14.42 7.88
C GLY A 176 8.39 15.32 8.88
N LEU A 177 7.82 14.74 9.95
CA LEU A 177 7.14 15.49 11.00
C LEU A 177 8.11 16.31 11.84
N ILE A 178 9.31 15.78 12.12
CA ILE A 178 10.35 16.54 12.81
C ILE A 178 10.66 17.80 11.99
N LEU A 179 10.93 17.65 10.69
CA LEU A 179 11.21 18.78 9.80
C LEU A 179 10.06 19.79 9.74
N TYR A 180 8.81 19.32 9.64
CA TYR A 180 7.62 20.18 9.63
C TYR A 180 7.54 21.07 10.87
N HIS A 181 7.73 20.48 12.06
CA HIS A 181 7.64 21.22 13.32
C HIS A 181 8.86 22.11 13.58
N THR A 182 10.07 21.71 13.17
CA THR A 182 11.28 22.53 13.34
C THR A 182 11.30 23.74 12.40
N ALA A 183 10.81 23.61 11.16
CA ALA A 183 10.72 24.73 10.22
C ALA A 183 9.77 25.84 10.73
N SER A 184 8.68 25.45 11.39
CA SER A 184 7.72 26.39 11.97
C SER A 184 8.27 27.17 13.18
N SER A 185 9.27 26.62 13.88
CA SER A 185 9.89 27.23 15.07
C SER A 185 10.98 28.25 14.76
N GLN A 186 11.44 28.37 13.50
CA GLN A 186 12.43 29.37 13.09
C GLN A 186 11.82 30.66 12.52
N SER A 187 10.49 30.74 12.45
CA SER A 187 9.72 31.89 11.96
C SER A 187 9.10 32.75 13.07
N LEU A 188 9.65 32.68 14.29
CA LEU A 188 9.33 33.55 15.44
C LEU A 188 10.53 34.41 15.84
#